data_AF-A0A535IXU2-F1
#
_entry.id   AF-A0A535IXU2-F1
#
_cell.length_a   1.000
_cell.length_b   1.000
_cell.length_c   1.000
_cell.angle_alpha   90.00
_cell.angle_beta   90.00
_cell.angle_gamma   90.00
#
_symmetry.space_group_name_H-M   'P 1'
#
loop_
_entity.id
_entity.type
_entity.pdbx_description
1 polymer ?
#
loop_
_entity_poly.entity_id
_entity_poly.type
_entity_poly.pdbx_seq_one_letter_code
_entity_poly.pdbx_strand_id
1 'polypeptide(L)'
;MPDLVTVIVEHHPDGSLAAGFIGEGRLPPDSGGYEDMDALVSAVDRSVIEFYRSSPSDTTVPIGFQYAWYPWGDDTKALKIAGGPEEFLLFEIRQSIGGYEAWLPSDAAISTVSLRLADLPAAISKVAFERWPALVGRTMPGMLHWNRELTDVGFRDLPIAGSS
;
A
#
# COMPACT_ATOMS: atom_id res chain seq x y z
N MET A 1 -20.39 8.55 -3.14
CA MET A 1 -19.20 7.68 -3.04
C MET A 1 -18.76 7.71 -1.60
N PRO A 2 -18.23 6.61 -1.03
CA PRO A 2 -17.51 6.71 0.23
C PRO A 2 -16.41 7.76 0.06
N ASP A 3 -16.19 8.59 1.08
CA ASP A 3 -15.03 9.47 1.08
C ASP A 3 -13.78 8.59 1.05
N LEU A 4 -12.87 8.90 0.13
CA LEU A 4 -11.61 8.18 -0.04
C LEU A 4 -10.49 9.02 0.57
N VAL A 5 -9.79 8.42 1.53
CA VAL A 5 -8.58 8.98 2.12
C VAL A 5 -7.38 8.17 1.62
N THR A 6 -6.44 8.85 0.99
CA THR A 6 -5.16 8.27 0.61
C THR A 6 -4.15 8.52 1.73
N VAL A 7 -3.53 7.45 2.20
CA VAL A 7 -2.37 7.47 3.08
C VAL A 7 -1.13 7.39 2.20
N ILE A 8 -0.40 8.50 2.09
CA ILE A 8 0.90 8.55 1.43
C ILE A 8 1.94 8.16 2.46
N VAL A 9 2.76 7.15 2.15
CA VAL A 9 3.90 6.79 3.01
C VAL A 9 5.17 7.35 2.41
N GLU A 10 5.88 8.13 3.22
CA GLU A 10 7.15 8.76 2.87
C GLU A 10 8.31 8.05 3.56
N HIS A 11 9.40 7.84 2.81
CA HIS A 11 10.66 7.33 3.35
C HIS A 11 11.57 8.51 3.69
N HIS A 12 12.07 8.52 4.92
CA HIS A 12 13.08 9.50 5.34
C HIS A 12 14.50 8.98 5.08
N PRO A 13 15.48 9.89 4.90
CA PRO A 13 16.88 9.50 4.70
C PRO A 13 17.48 8.67 5.84
N ASP A 14 16.93 8.77 7.05
CA ASP A 14 17.33 7.98 8.22
C ASP A 14 16.71 6.58 8.26
N GLY A 15 15.91 6.23 7.25
CA GLY A 15 15.23 4.93 7.13
C GLY A 15 13.88 4.87 7.82
N SER A 16 13.48 5.91 8.56
CA SER A 16 12.16 5.96 9.17
C SER A 16 11.05 6.27 8.17
N LEU A 17 9.82 5.90 8.50
CA LEU A 17 8.64 6.15 7.68
C LEU A 17 7.73 7.20 8.33
N ALA A 18 7.07 7.98 7.48
CA ALA A 18 5.96 8.86 7.85
C ALA A 18 4.71 8.59 7.02
N ALA A 19 3.55 8.90 7.58
CA ALA A 19 2.24 8.79 6.96
C ALA A 19 1.63 10.19 6.85
N GLY A 20 1.29 10.59 5.62
CA GLY A 20 0.51 11.78 5.32
C GLY A 20 -0.88 11.42 4.80
N PHE A 21 -1.89 12.22 5.10
CA PHE A 21 -3.26 11.98 4.64
C PHE A 21 -3.70 13.00 3.59
N ILE A 22 -4.25 12.51 2.49
CA ILE A 22 -4.83 13.33 1.41
C ILE A 22 -6.24 12.82 1.13
N GLY A 23 -7.19 13.72 0.99
CA GLY A 23 -8.57 13.38 0.66
C GLY A 23 -9.48 14.57 0.89
N GLU A 24 -10.78 14.32 0.69
CA GLU A 24 -11.81 15.31 0.99
C GLU A 24 -12.27 15.17 2.44
N GLY A 25 -12.76 16.26 3.02
CA GLY A 25 -13.34 16.26 4.37
C GLY A 25 -12.30 16.32 5.49
N ARG A 26 -12.62 15.67 6.61
CA ARG A 26 -11.85 15.76 7.86
C ARG A 26 -10.77 14.68 7.86
N LEU A 27 -9.50 15.08 7.89
CA LEU A 27 -8.36 14.17 7.80
C LEU A 27 -7.67 13.93 9.15
N PRO A 28 -7.25 12.69 9.46
CA PRO A 28 -6.37 12.42 10.60
C PRO A 28 -5.09 13.26 10.53
N PRO A 29 -4.43 13.54 11.67
CA PRO A 29 -3.14 14.20 11.64
C PRO A 29 -2.08 13.27 11.06
N ASP A 30 -1.16 13.87 10.29
CA ASP A 30 0.05 13.19 9.83
C ASP A 30 0.87 12.66 11.01
N SER A 31 1.63 11.60 10.77
CA SER A 31 2.44 10.94 11.80
C SER A 31 3.73 10.37 11.22
N GLY A 32 4.74 10.12 12.04
CA GLY A 32 6.01 9.59 11.54
C GLY A 32 6.98 9.10 12.61
N GLY A 33 8.17 8.69 12.16
CA GLY A 33 9.19 8.08 13.00
C GLY A 33 9.02 6.57 13.19
N TYR A 34 8.37 5.90 12.24
CA TYR A 34 8.13 4.47 12.30
C TYR A 34 9.30 3.68 11.71
N GLU A 35 9.65 2.55 12.34
CA GLU A 35 10.77 1.71 11.91
C GLU A 35 10.49 0.92 10.63
N ASP A 36 9.23 0.55 10.40
CA ASP A 36 8.80 -0.20 9.23
C ASP A 36 7.29 -0.05 8.94
N MET A 37 6.84 -0.69 7.87
CA MET A 37 5.45 -0.62 7.40
C MET A 37 4.45 -1.27 8.36
N ASP A 38 4.82 -2.33 9.08
CA ASP A 38 3.92 -2.97 10.04
C ASP A 38 3.68 -2.03 11.24
N ALA A 39 4.74 -1.39 11.75
CA ALA A 39 4.65 -0.41 12.82
C ALA A 39 3.85 0.84 12.40
N LEU A 40 4.10 1.35 11.18
CA LEU A 40 3.37 2.48 10.62
C LEU A 40 1.88 2.18 10.49
N VAL A 41 1.51 1.08 9.83
CA VAL A 41 0.10 0.72 9.63
C VAL A 41 -0.58 0.51 10.98
N SER A 42 0.04 -0.18 11.93
CA SER A 42 -0.57 -0.39 13.25
C SER A 42 -0.87 0.93 13.97
N ALA A 43 0.05 1.90 13.89
CA ALA A 43 -0.12 3.21 14.51
C ALA A 43 -1.16 4.07 13.78
N VAL A 44 -1.11 4.10 12.44
CA VAL A 44 -2.08 4.82 11.60
C VAL A 44 -3.48 4.27 11.82
N ASP A 45 -3.66 2.95 11.83
CA ASP A 45 -4.96 2.31 12.01
C ASP A 45 -5.61 2.73 13.32
N ARG A 46 -4.82 2.74 14.40
CA ARG A 46 -5.27 3.20 15.71
C ARG A 46 -5.70 4.67 15.68
N SER A 47 -4.87 5.53 15.09
CA SER A 47 -5.15 6.97 14.97
C SER A 47 -6.42 7.23 14.17
N VAL A 48 -6.58 6.59 13.02
CA VAL A 48 -7.76 6.69 12.16
C VAL A 48 -9.01 6.23 12.91
N ILE A 49 -8.96 5.07 13.56
CA ILE A 49 -10.10 4.54 14.33
C ILE A 49 -10.52 5.51 15.42
N GLU A 50 -9.57 6.05 16.20
CA GLU A 50 -9.85 7.03 17.24
C GLU A 50 -10.45 8.32 16.67
N PHE A 51 -9.86 8.82 15.59
CA PHE A 51 -10.26 10.05 14.93
C PHE A 51 -11.73 10.02 14.47
N TYR A 52 -12.11 8.98 13.72
CA TYR A 52 -13.48 8.87 13.18
C TYR A 52 -14.49 8.43 14.24
N ARG A 53 -14.12 7.59 15.22
CA ARG A 53 -15.02 7.22 16.32
C ARG A 53 -15.31 8.38 17.28
N SER A 54 -14.41 9.37 17.38
CA SER A 54 -14.65 10.59 18.18
C SER A 54 -15.74 11.49 17.59
N SER A 55 -16.20 11.25 16.36
CA SER A 55 -17.25 12.03 15.69
C SER A 55 -18.16 11.13 14.86
N PRO A 56 -19.02 10.32 15.51
CA PRO A 56 -19.84 9.29 14.86
C PRO A 56 -20.90 9.82 13.89
N SER A 57 -21.13 11.14 13.83
CA SER A 57 -21.95 11.77 12.80
C SER A 57 -21.39 11.60 11.38
N ASP A 58 -20.10 11.29 11.23
CA ASP A 58 -19.41 11.11 9.95
C ASP A 58 -19.32 9.63 9.50
N THR A 59 -19.75 8.66 10.32
CA THR A 59 -19.50 7.23 10.07
C THR A 59 -20.70 6.46 9.50
N THR A 60 -21.73 7.14 8.99
CA THR A 60 -22.90 6.46 8.38
C THR A 60 -22.59 5.84 7.02
N VAL A 61 -21.48 6.23 6.39
CA VAL A 61 -20.96 5.65 5.15
C VAL A 61 -19.58 5.09 5.46
N PRO A 62 -19.24 3.86 5.02
CA PRO A 62 -17.88 3.34 5.14
C PRO A 62 -16.87 4.29 4.48
N ILE A 63 -15.69 4.44 5.08
CA ILE A 63 -14.65 5.34 4.58
C ILE A 63 -13.55 4.49 3.95
N GLY A 64 -13.20 4.79 2.70
CA GLY A 64 -12.13 4.11 1.99
C GLY A 64 -10.76 4.65 2.42
N PHE A 65 -9.81 3.74 2.64
CA PHE A 65 -8.41 4.06 2.90
C PHE A 65 -7.52 3.37 1.88
N GLN A 66 -6.69 4.15 1.18
CA GLN A 66 -5.70 3.63 0.24
C GLN A 66 -4.30 3.95 0.77
N TYR A 67 -3.51 2.94 1.11
CA TYR A 67 -2.07 3.12 1.35
C TYR A 67 -1.35 3.09 0.02
N ALA A 68 -0.49 4.08 -0.22
CA ALA A 68 0.33 4.17 -1.42
C ALA A 68 1.77 4.49 -1.02
N TRP A 69 2.71 3.64 -1.47
CA TRP A 69 4.13 3.86 -1.20
C TRP A 69 5.06 3.31 -2.28
N TYR A 70 6.25 3.90 -2.37
CA TYR A 70 7.29 3.59 -3.35
C TYR A 70 8.49 2.92 -2.66
N PRO A 71 8.44 1.61 -2.37
CA PRO A 71 9.44 0.97 -1.52
C PRO A 71 10.82 0.80 -2.19
N TRP A 72 10.91 1.02 -3.51
CA TRP A 72 12.16 0.85 -4.27
C TRP A 72 12.83 2.19 -4.62
N GLY A 73 12.20 3.31 -4.27
CA GLY A 73 12.67 4.67 -4.53
C GLY A 73 11.63 5.53 -5.26
N ASP A 74 11.88 6.84 -5.29
CA ASP A 74 10.92 7.85 -5.74
C ASP A 74 10.79 7.96 -7.28
N ASP A 75 11.46 7.09 -8.05
CA ASP A 75 11.35 7.10 -9.51
C ASP A 75 10.01 6.49 -9.94
N THR A 76 9.06 7.38 -10.23
CA THR A 76 7.68 7.07 -10.62
C THR A 76 7.53 6.71 -12.10
N LYS A 77 8.63 6.50 -12.83
CA LYS A 77 8.61 6.31 -14.28
C LYS A 77 8.91 4.86 -14.67
N ALA A 78 8.24 4.39 -15.71
CA ALA A 78 8.58 3.14 -16.36
C ALA A 78 10.04 3.14 -16.84
N LEU A 79 10.75 2.03 -16.63
CA LEU A 79 12.11 1.86 -17.14
C LEU A 79 12.07 1.40 -18.60
N LYS A 80 12.52 2.25 -19.51
CA LYS A 80 12.65 1.92 -20.94
C LYS A 80 13.88 1.05 -21.19
N ILE A 81 13.81 -0.22 -20.81
CA ILE A 81 14.89 -1.21 -21.00
C ILE A 81 14.39 -2.39 -21.83
N ALA A 82 15.24 -2.90 -22.72
CA ALA A 82 14.90 -4.09 -23.52
C ALA A 82 14.74 -5.32 -22.60
N GLY A 83 13.62 -6.02 -22.70
CA GLY A 83 13.31 -7.19 -21.88
C GLY A 83 12.90 -6.88 -20.43
N GLY A 84 12.64 -5.61 -20.11
CA GLY A 84 12.03 -5.20 -18.84
C GLY A 84 10.52 -4.97 -18.95
N PRO A 85 9.88 -4.49 -17.87
CA PRO A 85 8.47 -4.09 -17.90
C PRO A 85 8.29 -2.86 -18.81
N GLU A 86 7.21 -2.85 -19.58
CA GLU A 86 6.88 -1.73 -20.48
C GLU A 86 6.23 -0.56 -19.74
N GLU A 87 5.67 -0.82 -18.56
CA GLU A 87 4.90 0.10 -17.75
C GLU A 87 5.47 0.25 -16.34
N PHE A 88 4.98 1.27 -15.64
CA PHE A 88 5.18 1.40 -14.20
C PHE A 88 4.32 0.35 -13.48
N LEU A 89 4.92 -0.39 -12.55
CA LEU A 89 4.30 -1.55 -11.93
C LEU A 89 3.49 -1.13 -10.69
N LEU A 90 2.17 -1.26 -10.78
CA LEU A 90 1.26 -1.02 -9.66
C LEU A 90 0.89 -2.36 -9.03
N PHE A 91 1.51 -2.69 -7.91
CA PHE A 91 1.21 -3.90 -7.17
C PHE A 91 0.08 -3.63 -6.16
N GLU A 92 -0.93 -4.48 -6.16
CA GLU A 92 -2.01 -4.44 -5.18
C GLU A 92 -1.72 -5.37 -4.02
N ILE A 93 -2.22 -5.02 -2.84
CA ILE A 93 -2.09 -5.78 -1.60
C ILE A 93 -3.45 -6.14 -1.03
N ARG A 94 -3.52 -7.33 -0.44
CA ARG A 94 -4.62 -7.78 0.42
C ARG A 94 -4.09 -8.61 1.59
N GLN A 95 -4.86 -8.66 2.67
CA GLN A 95 -4.68 -9.66 3.71
C GLN A 95 -5.09 -11.04 3.20
N SER A 96 -4.32 -12.05 3.64
CA SER A 96 -4.54 -13.45 3.36
C SER A 96 -4.28 -14.27 4.62
N ILE A 97 -4.64 -15.56 4.61
CA ILE A 97 -4.40 -16.47 5.75
C ILE A 97 -2.90 -16.57 6.11
N GLY A 98 -2.00 -16.27 5.17
CA GLY A 98 -0.55 -16.26 5.35
C GLY A 98 0.08 -14.89 5.62
N GLY A 99 -0.72 -13.88 5.99
CA GLY A 99 -0.28 -12.50 6.19
C GLY A 99 -0.79 -11.59 5.10
N TYR A 100 0.11 -11.09 4.25
CA TYR A 100 -0.18 -10.14 3.19
C TYR A 100 0.21 -10.74 1.84
N GLU A 101 -0.67 -10.63 0.87
CA GLU A 101 -0.42 -11.00 -0.52
C GLU A 101 -0.23 -9.74 -1.33
N ALA A 102 0.82 -9.70 -2.15
CA ALA A 102 1.03 -8.67 -3.16
C ALA A 102 0.97 -9.30 -4.54
N TRP A 103 0.31 -8.66 -5.51
CA TRP A 103 0.25 -9.12 -6.88
C TRP A 103 0.23 -7.97 -7.88
N LEU A 104 0.65 -8.24 -9.12
CA LEU A 104 0.49 -7.31 -10.24
C LEU A 104 -0.82 -7.61 -10.97
N PRO A 105 -1.81 -6.70 -10.99
CA PRO A 105 -3.08 -6.95 -11.68
C PRO A 105 -2.94 -7.22 -13.18
N SER A 106 -1.94 -6.64 -13.84
CA SER A 106 -1.68 -6.85 -15.28
C SER A 106 -0.97 -8.17 -15.61
N ASP A 107 -0.35 -8.84 -14.62
CA ASP A 107 0.29 -10.15 -14.80
C ASP A 107 0.16 -10.98 -13.51
N ALA A 108 -0.89 -11.82 -13.45
CA ALA A 108 -1.20 -12.65 -12.28
C ALA A 108 -0.11 -13.68 -11.93
N ALA A 109 0.85 -13.96 -12.83
CA ALA A 109 2.00 -14.80 -12.50
C ALA A 109 2.97 -14.11 -11.53
N ILE A 110 2.88 -12.78 -11.40
CA ILE A 110 3.69 -11.99 -10.50
C ILE A 110 2.89 -11.74 -9.22
N SER A 111 3.03 -12.68 -8.28
CA SER A 111 2.38 -12.62 -6.98
C SER A 111 3.27 -13.24 -5.91
N THR A 112 3.08 -12.82 -4.66
CA THR A 112 3.79 -13.38 -3.50
C THR A 112 2.97 -13.19 -2.23
N VAL A 113 3.28 -13.98 -1.20
CA VAL A 113 2.73 -13.84 0.14
C VAL A 113 3.86 -13.66 1.14
N SER A 114 3.69 -12.75 2.10
CA SER A 114 4.58 -12.56 3.23
C SER A 114 3.82 -12.40 4.53
N LEU A 115 4.41 -12.87 5.64
CA LEU A 115 3.82 -12.71 6.97
C LEU A 115 3.81 -11.24 7.44
N ARG A 116 4.74 -10.42 6.94
CA ARG A 116 4.92 -9.01 7.32
C ARG A 116 4.78 -8.10 6.11
N LEU A 117 4.16 -6.93 6.30
CA LEU A 117 4.09 -5.91 5.24
C LEU A 117 5.48 -5.41 4.86
N ALA A 118 6.36 -5.24 5.84
CA ALA A 118 7.72 -4.78 5.62
C ALA A 118 8.55 -5.70 4.68
N ASP A 119 8.19 -6.97 4.60
CA ASP A 119 8.91 -7.98 3.81
C ASP A 119 8.38 -8.10 2.37
N LEU A 120 7.17 -7.57 2.08
CA LEU A 120 6.56 -7.65 0.75
C LEU A 120 7.43 -7.06 -0.37
N PRO A 121 8.06 -5.88 -0.22
CA PRO A 121 8.86 -5.30 -1.28
C PRO A 121 10.00 -6.22 -1.74
N ALA A 122 10.68 -6.87 -0.80
CA ALA A 122 11.75 -7.80 -1.11
C ALA A 122 11.22 -9.08 -1.77
N ALA A 123 10.10 -9.61 -1.27
CA ALA A 123 9.49 -10.83 -1.78
C ALA A 123 8.99 -10.66 -3.22
N ILE A 124 8.28 -9.56 -3.52
CA ILE A 124 7.72 -9.35 -4.87
C ILE A 124 8.82 -8.96 -5.87
N SER A 125 9.87 -8.25 -5.44
CA SER A 125 11.04 -8.00 -6.27
C SER A 125 11.68 -9.28 -6.77
N LYS A 126 11.78 -10.32 -5.93
CA LYS A 126 12.35 -11.62 -6.36
C LYS A 126 11.56 -12.22 -7.53
N VAL A 127 10.23 -12.23 -7.43
CA VAL A 127 9.35 -12.75 -8.48
C VAL A 127 9.43 -11.88 -9.74
N ALA A 128 9.44 -10.55 -9.58
CA ALA A 128 9.56 -9.62 -10.69
C ALA A 128 10.92 -9.75 -11.42
N PHE A 129 12.01 -10.02 -10.70
CA PHE A 129 13.33 -10.24 -11.30
C PHE A 129 13.45 -11.57 -12.04
N GLU A 130 12.73 -12.60 -11.61
CA GLU A 130 12.61 -13.85 -12.37
C GLU A 130 11.83 -13.62 -13.67
N ARG A 131 10.77 -12.79 -13.64
CA ARG A 131 10.00 -12.39 -14.83
C ARG A 131 10.80 -11.49 -15.77
N TRP A 132 11.55 -10.54 -15.22
CA TRP A 132 12.34 -9.53 -15.93
C TRP A 132 13.77 -9.47 -15.41
N PRO A 133 14.66 -10.37 -15.86
CA PRO A 133 16.06 -10.36 -15.45
C PRO A 133 16.80 -9.06 -15.74
N ALA A 134 16.32 -8.27 -16.72
CA ALA A 134 16.87 -6.96 -17.06
C ALA A 134 16.73 -5.92 -15.93
N LEU A 135 15.85 -6.14 -14.95
CA LEU A 135 15.69 -5.30 -13.76
C LEU A 135 16.72 -5.57 -12.66
N VAL A 136 17.46 -6.69 -12.71
CA VAL A 136 18.43 -7.02 -11.67
C VAL A 136 19.49 -5.92 -11.54
N GLY A 137 19.70 -5.44 -10.30
CA GLY A 137 20.62 -4.35 -10.00
C GLY A 137 20.08 -2.95 -10.31
N ARG A 138 18.79 -2.82 -10.63
CA ARG A 138 18.10 -1.55 -10.85
C ARG A 138 17.01 -1.34 -9.79
N THR A 139 16.64 -0.08 -9.59
CA THR A 139 15.41 0.27 -8.89
C THR A 139 14.21 -0.26 -9.67
N MET A 140 13.30 -0.97 -8.98
CA MET A 140 12.07 -1.40 -9.61
C MET A 140 11.14 -0.20 -9.84
N PRO A 141 10.64 0.03 -11.07
CA PRO A 141 9.73 1.13 -11.35
C PRO A 141 8.32 0.74 -10.93
N GLY A 142 8.04 0.79 -9.64
CA GLY A 142 6.75 0.37 -9.14
C GLY A 142 6.37 0.94 -7.78
N MET A 143 5.14 0.68 -7.40
CA MET A 143 4.58 1.04 -6.11
C MET A 143 3.70 -0.06 -5.56
N LEU A 144 3.46 -0.01 -4.25
CA LEU A 144 2.50 -0.88 -3.58
C LEU A 144 1.27 -0.07 -3.19
N HIS A 145 0.09 -0.61 -3.50
CA HIS A 145 -1.22 -0.08 -3.18
C HIS A 145 -2.00 -1.05 -2.30
N TRP A 146 -2.55 -0.57 -1.20
CA TRP A 146 -3.44 -1.37 -0.35
C TRP A 146 -4.74 -0.64 -0.06
N ASN A 147 -5.84 -1.18 -0.58
CA ASN A 147 -7.18 -0.62 -0.45
C ASN A 147 -7.93 -1.31 0.69
N ARG A 148 -8.40 -0.51 1.65
CA ARG A 148 -9.15 -0.97 2.81
C ARG A 148 -10.34 -0.07 3.06
N GLU A 149 -11.27 -0.57 3.84
CA GLU A 149 -12.46 0.15 4.27
C GLU A 149 -12.50 0.17 5.79
N LEU A 150 -12.70 1.36 6.35
CA LEU A 150 -13.01 1.51 7.76
C LEU A 150 -14.50 1.23 7.97
N THR A 151 -14.78 0.24 8.79
CA THR A 151 -16.13 -0.15 9.24
C THR A 151 -16.29 0.11 10.73
N ASP A 152 -17.50 -0.14 11.26
CA ASP A 152 -17.78 -0.07 12.70
C ASP A 152 -16.89 -1.00 13.53
N VAL A 153 -16.56 -2.18 12.99
CA VAL A 153 -15.72 -3.20 13.65
C VAL A 153 -14.22 -3.04 13.37
N GLY A 154 -13.81 -2.10 12.51
CA GLY A 154 -12.41 -1.84 12.17
C GLY A 154 -12.14 -1.90 10.67
N PHE A 155 -10.88 -2.08 10.28
CA PHE A 155 -10.51 -2.18 8.88
C PHE A 155 -10.82 -3.56 8.28
N ARG A 156 -11.29 -3.57 7.04
CA ARG A 156 -11.35 -4.75 6.17
C ARG A 156 -10.78 -4.39 4.80
N ASP A 157 -10.28 -5.38 4.07
CA ASP A 157 -9.90 -5.14 2.67
C ASP A 157 -11.13 -4.84 1.83
N LEU A 158 -10.98 -3.93 0.87
CA LEU A 158 -12.02 -3.70 -0.13
C LEU A 158 -12.04 -4.88 -1.12
N PRO A 159 -13.21 -5.45 -1.44
CA PRO A 159 -13.30 -6.47 -2.47
C PRO A 159 -12.86 -5.88 -3.80
N ILE A 160 -12.03 -6.63 -4.54
CA ILE A 160 -11.66 -6.30 -5.91
C ILE A 160 -12.96 -6.12 -6.71
N ALA A 161 -13.10 -5.00 -7.41
CA ALA A 161 -14.19 -4.82 -8.36
C ALA A 161 -14.12 -5.94 -9.41
N GLY A 162 -14.96 -6.98 -9.27
CA GLY A 162 -14.91 -8.16 -10.14
C GLY A 162 -15.38 -9.48 -9.54
N SER A 163 -15.62 -9.58 -8.24
CA SER A 163 -16.22 -10.78 -7.63
C SER A 163 -17.72 -10.55 -7.39
N SER A 164 -18.51 -10.74 -8.44
CA SER A 164 -19.97 -10.95 -8.36
C SER A 164 -20.27 -12.45 -8.37
#